data_AF-A0A2T6MXU1-F1
#
_entry.id   AF-A0A2T6MXU1-F1
#
_cell.length_a   1.000
_cell.length_b   1.000
_cell.length_c   1.000
_cell.angle_alpha   90.00
_cell.angle_beta   90.00
_cell.angle_gamma   90.00
#
_symmetry.space_group_name_H-M   'P 1'
#
loop_
_entity.id
_entity.type
_entity.pdbx_description
1 polymer ?
#
loop_
_entity_poly.entity_id
_entity_poly.type
_entity_poly.pdbx_seq_one_letter_code
_entity_poly.pdbx_strand_id
1 'polypeptide(L)'
;MIKHLLLSSLLSLISVSCGNDSDVDINEFDITGSAADLEDGSAPVDPAINSGRFDLTWKVDDNNAFGYTARFFLSLNSNLDESNDIAFFSAICDEFASCDRDRRNDEACFFSNDLVMFCGDEDDAVKRDVDEIVDSLPMDAYIIIEACTTFDCDTASHPVRLL
;
A
#
# COMPACT_ATOMS: atom_id res chain seq x y z
N MET A 1 66.38 15.68 -0.79
CA MET A 1 65.84 17.04 -0.90
C MET A 1 65.25 17.13 -2.30
N ILE A 2 63.95 17.22 -2.58
CA ILE A 2 62.80 17.91 -1.96
C ILE A 2 61.55 17.04 -2.23
N LYS A 3 60.71 16.78 -1.23
CA LYS A 3 59.37 16.17 -1.40
C LYS A 3 58.38 17.27 -1.75
N HIS A 4 57.72 17.18 -2.90
CA HIS A 4 56.59 18.04 -3.25
C HIS A 4 55.33 17.53 -2.54
N LEU A 5 54.72 18.41 -1.75
CA LEU A 5 53.40 18.26 -1.15
C LEU A 5 52.34 18.34 -2.26
N LEU A 6 51.44 17.36 -2.32
CA LEU A 6 50.11 17.52 -2.90
C LEU A 6 49.12 17.53 -1.73
N LEU A 7 48.56 18.71 -1.47
CA LEU A 7 47.49 18.92 -0.50
C LEU A 7 46.18 18.97 -1.28
N SER A 8 45.49 17.84 -1.38
CA SER A 8 44.12 17.79 -1.90
C SER A 8 43.16 17.84 -0.71
N SER A 9 42.59 19.02 -0.46
CA SER A 9 41.54 19.22 0.53
C SER A 9 40.25 18.55 0.07
N LEU A 10 39.84 17.46 0.72
CA LEU A 10 38.46 16.97 0.66
C LEU A 10 37.62 17.84 1.61
N LEU A 11 36.72 18.66 1.06
CA LEU A 11 35.59 19.19 1.82
C LEU A 11 34.56 18.06 1.97
N SER A 12 34.43 17.52 3.17
CA SER A 12 33.29 16.68 3.54
C SER A 12 32.05 17.57 3.66
N LEU A 13 31.10 17.42 2.74
CA LEU A 13 29.75 17.92 2.88
C LEU A 13 29.03 17.06 3.93
N ILE A 14 28.81 17.63 5.11
CA ILE A 14 27.88 17.08 6.09
C ILE A 14 26.50 17.56 5.66
N SER A 15 25.72 16.69 5.00
CA SER A 15 24.28 16.90 4.85
C SER A 15 23.65 16.69 6.22
N VAL A 16 23.32 17.79 6.89
CA VAL A 16 22.42 17.76 8.06
C VAL A 16 21.04 17.44 7.51
N SER A 17 20.66 16.16 7.57
CA SER A 17 19.24 15.78 7.44
C SER A 17 18.57 16.16 8.76
N CYS A 18 17.74 17.20 8.72
CA CYS A 18 16.77 17.44 9.78
C CYS A 18 15.62 16.46 9.55
N GLY A 19 15.73 15.22 10.03
CA GLY A 19 14.59 14.32 10.16
C GLY A 19 13.74 14.82 11.33
N ASN A 20 12.51 15.23 11.05
CA ASN A 20 11.51 15.38 12.09
C ASN A 20 11.09 13.95 12.48
N ASP A 21 11.11 13.58 13.76
CA ASP A 21 10.64 12.28 14.27
C ASP A 21 9.09 12.14 14.20
N SER A 22 8.45 12.64 13.15
CA SER A 22 6.99 12.62 12.96
C SER A 22 6.60 11.90 11.68
N ASP A 23 7.43 10.96 11.25
CA ASP A 23 7.19 10.19 10.03
C ASP A 23 6.11 9.15 10.34
N VAL A 24 5.20 8.87 9.42
CA VAL A 24 4.29 7.71 9.55
C VAL A 24 5.00 6.49 8.95
N ASP A 25 4.85 5.30 9.53
CA ASP A 25 5.60 4.11 9.06
C ASP A 25 4.71 2.89 8.92
N ILE A 26 4.63 2.32 7.72
CA ILE A 26 3.94 1.07 7.44
C ILE A 26 4.85 -0.10 7.81
N ASN A 27 4.70 -0.58 9.04
CA ASN A 27 5.46 -1.69 9.58
C ASN A 27 5.11 -3.06 8.96
N GLU A 28 3.87 -3.21 8.51
CA GLU A 28 3.36 -4.44 7.89
C GLU A 28 2.35 -4.07 6.82
N PHE A 29 2.50 -4.67 5.65
CA PHE A 29 1.48 -4.65 4.61
C PHE A 29 1.56 -5.96 3.82
N ASP A 30 0.44 -6.65 3.70
CA ASP A 30 0.35 -7.95 3.06
C ASP A 30 -1.03 -8.17 2.44
N ILE A 31 -1.08 -9.02 1.41
CA ILE A 31 -2.31 -9.40 0.70
C ILE A 31 -2.43 -10.92 0.73
N THR A 32 -3.46 -11.42 1.38
CA THR A 32 -3.82 -12.84 1.26
C THR A 32 -4.81 -13.01 0.12
N GLY A 33 -4.37 -13.66 -0.96
CA GLY A 33 -5.17 -13.90 -2.16
C GLY A 33 -6.30 -14.91 -1.96
N SER A 34 -7.07 -15.14 -3.02
CA SER A 34 -8.16 -16.11 -3.09
C SER A 34 -7.65 -17.57 -3.00
N ALA A 35 -6.36 -17.79 -3.25
CA ALA A 35 -5.65 -19.06 -3.14
C ALA A 35 -4.22 -18.83 -2.59
N ALA A 36 -3.44 -19.90 -2.45
CA ALA A 36 -2.03 -19.80 -2.05
C ALA A 36 -1.23 -18.97 -3.08
N ASP A 37 -0.26 -18.20 -2.57
CA ASP A 37 0.60 -17.35 -3.39
C ASP A 37 1.26 -18.11 -4.54
N LEU A 38 1.45 -17.40 -5.65
CA LEU A 38 2.13 -17.91 -6.82
C LEU A 38 3.63 -18.02 -6.56
N GLU A 39 4.34 -18.78 -7.41
CA GLU A 39 5.78 -19.02 -7.23
C GLU A 39 6.64 -17.73 -7.24
N ASP A 40 6.12 -16.65 -7.84
CA ASP A 40 6.74 -15.32 -7.89
C ASP A 40 6.43 -14.45 -6.66
N GLY A 41 5.68 -14.96 -5.69
CA GLY A 41 5.25 -14.23 -4.48
C GLY A 41 4.04 -13.33 -4.69
N SER A 42 3.41 -13.34 -5.86
CA SER A 42 2.16 -12.61 -6.07
C SER A 42 0.97 -13.33 -5.44
N ALA A 43 0.10 -12.56 -4.79
CA ALA A 43 -1.16 -13.07 -4.27
C ALA A 43 -2.18 -13.19 -5.42
N PRO A 44 -2.73 -14.39 -5.71
CA PRO A 44 -3.73 -14.53 -6.76
C PRO A 44 -5.09 -14.01 -6.29
N VAL A 45 -5.75 -13.18 -7.11
CA VAL A 45 -7.10 -12.66 -6.86
C VAL A 45 -8.01 -13.11 -8.00
N ASP A 46 -8.91 -14.05 -7.73
CA ASP A 46 -9.70 -14.75 -8.76
C ASP A 46 -11.20 -14.69 -8.41
N PRO A 47 -12.05 -14.02 -9.20
CA PRO A 47 -13.48 -13.91 -8.95
C PRO A 47 -14.22 -15.26 -8.95
N ALA A 48 -13.64 -16.31 -9.54
CA ALA A 48 -14.18 -17.66 -9.54
C ALA A 48 -13.82 -18.47 -8.29
N ILE A 49 -12.86 -18.02 -7.47
CA ILE A 49 -12.44 -18.68 -6.23
C ILE A 49 -12.89 -17.86 -5.03
N ASN A 50 -13.63 -18.48 -4.09
CA ASN A 50 -14.14 -17.80 -2.89
C ASN A 50 -14.89 -16.49 -3.19
N SER A 51 -15.58 -16.43 -4.32
CA SER A 51 -16.28 -15.23 -4.81
C SER A 51 -15.37 -14.01 -4.99
N GLY A 52 -14.09 -14.23 -5.34
CA GLY A 52 -13.11 -13.15 -5.51
C GLY A 52 -12.59 -12.55 -4.23
N ARG A 53 -12.82 -13.21 -3.09
CA ARG A 53 -12.35 -12.71 -1.80
C ARG A 53 -10.81 -12.70 -1.75
N PHE A 54 -10.27 -11.61 -1.24
CA PHE A 54 -8.88 -11.45 -0.79
C PHE A 54 -8.88 -10.60 0.49
N ASP A 55 -7.85 -10.72 1.32
CA ASP A 55 -7.77 -9.99 2.58
C ASP A 55 -6.59 -9.02 2.57
N LEU A 56 -6.86 -7.77 2.93
CA LEU A 56 -5.84 -6.76 3.22
C LEU A 56 -5.38 -6.95 4.65
N THR A 57 -4.07 -6.88 4.89
CA THR A 57 -3.50 -6.78 6.22
C THR A 57 -2.57 -5.60 6.27
N TRP A 58 -2.69 -4.76 7.31
CA TRP A 58 -1.73 -3.69 7.53
C TRP A 58 -1.50 -3.38 9.01
N LYS A 59 -0.32 -2.83 9.31
CA LYS A 59 0.00 -2.23 10.60
C LYS A 59 0.84 -0.97 10.36
N VAL A 60 0.41 0.13 10.94
CA VAL A 60 1.08 1.43 10.82
C VAL A 60 1.49 1.90 12.22
N ASP A 61 2.66 2.50 12.32
CA ASP A 61 3.05 3.33 13.46
C ASP A 61 2.84 4.79 13.06
N ASP A 62 1.88 5.45 13.71
CA ASP A 62 1.58 6.86 13.46
C ASP A 62 2.48 7.81 14.28
N ASN A 63 3.46 7.27 15.00
CA ASN A 63 4.43 7.97 15.83
C ASN A 63 3.79 8.91 16.87
N ASN A 64 2.71 8.45 17.50
CA ASN A 64 1.90 9.19 18.48
C ASN A 64 1.11 10.36 17.88
N ALA A 65 0.79 10.29 16.59
CA ALA A 65 -0.23 11.14 16.02
C ALA A 65 -1.61 10.83 16.61
N PHE A 66 -2.63 11.57 16.17
CA PHE A 66 -4.02 11.33 16.59
C PHE A 66 -4.66 10.15 15.85
N GLY A 67 -3.95 9.52 14.93
CA GLY A 67 -4.44 8.55 13.97
C GLY A 67 -3.93 8.83 12.55
N TYR A 68 -4.27 7.92 11.64
CA TYR A 68 -3.91 7.98 10.22
C TYR A 68 -5.09 7.60 9.33
N THR A 69 -5.01 7.96 8.05
CA THR A 69 -5.89 7.44 7.00
C THR A 69 -5.11 6.44 6.15
N ALA A 70 -5.63 5.23 5.98
CA ALA A 70 -5.14 4.26 5.02
C ALA A 70 -5.97 4.33 3.74
N ARG A 71 -5.34 4.47 2.59
CA ARG A 71 -5.97 4.42 1.26
C ARG A 71 -5.33 3.29 0.46
N PHE A 72 -6.15 2.52 -0.24
CA PHE A 72 -5.71 1.35 -1.00
C PHE A 72 -6.02 1.52 -2.48
N PHE A 73 -5.03 1.20 -3.30
CA PHE A 73 -5.05 1.44 -4.72
C PHE A 73 -4.69 0.17 -5.50
N LEU A 74 -5.33 -0.02 -6.64
CA LEU A 74 -4.85 -0.95 -7.67
C LEU A 74 -3.96 -0.17 -8.64
N SER A 75 -2.76 -0.70 -8.91
CA SER A 75 -1.78 -0.08 -9.81
C SER A 75 -1.13 -1.10 -10.75
N LEU A 76 -0.67 -0.61 -11.91
CA LEU A 76 0.19 -1.37 -12.83
C LEU A 76 1.65 -1.45 -12.38
N ASN A 77 2.05 -0.65 -11.40
CA ASN A 77 3.43 -0.54 -10.96
C ASN A 77 3.51 -0.45 -9.43
N SER A 78 4.70 -0.63 -8.88
CA SER A 78 4.88 -0.74 -7.43
C SER A 78 4.92 0.60 -6.68
N ASN A 79 4.83 1.73 -7.40
CA ASN A 79 4.86 3.07 -6.81
C ASN A 79 3.51 3.75 -7.04
N LEU A 80 3.05 4.48 -6.04
CA LEU A 80 1.78 5.21 -6.11
C LEU A 80 1.84 6.32 -7.17
N ASP A 81 0.87 6.31 -8.07
CA ASP A 81 0.53 7.39 -8.99
C ASP A 81 -0.97 7.67 -8.89
N GLU A 82 -1.36 8.56 -7.97
CA GLU A 82 -2.77 8.89 -7.73
C GLU A 82 -3.53 9.37 -8.98
N SER A 83 -2.84 9.77 -10.06
CA SER A 83 -3.48 10.19 -11.30
C SER A 83 -3.85 9.02 -12.22
N ASN A 84 -3.22 7.86 -12.04
CA ASN A 84 -3.37 6.68 -12.91
C ASN A 84 -3.80 5.42 -12.14
N ASP A 85 -3.72 5.43 -10.81
CA ASP A 85 -4.11 4.31 -9.95
C ASP A 85 -5.56 4.45 -9.47
N ILE A 86 -6.24 3.32 -9.25
CA ILE A 86 -7.64 3.31 -8.81
C ILE A 86 -7.72 3.08 -7.31
N ALA A 87 -8.14 4.09 -6.57
CA ALA A 87 -8.44 3.98 -5.15
C ALA A 87 -9.73 3.16 -4.94
N PHE A 88 -9.59 1.94 -4.40
CA PHE A 88 -10.73 1.04 -4.19
C PHE A 88 -11.23 0.98 -2.74
N PHE A 89 -10.40 1.35 -1.77
CA PHE A 89 -10.78 1.34 -0.36
C PHE A 89 -10.06 2.41 0.45
N SER A 90 -10.68 2.82 1.56
CA SER A 90 -10.06 3.72 2.53
C SER A 90 -10.59 3.45 3.92
N ALA A 91 -9.72 3.53 4.92
CA ALA A 91 -10.07 3.41 6.32
C ALA A 91 -9.46 4.58 7.12
N ILE A 92 -10.19 5.07 8.11
CA ILE A 92 -9.69 6.04 9.09
C ILE A 92 -9.34 5.24 10.34
N CYS A 93 -8.11 5.37 10.81
CA CYS A 93 -7.60 4.66 11.99
C CYS A 93 -7.22 5.69 13.05
N ASP A 94 -8.18 6.01 13.93
CA ASP A 94 -8.01 6.90 15.08
C ASP A 94 -8.68 6.27 16.32
N GLU A 95 -8.80 7.00 17.43
CA GLU A 95 -9.41 6.48 18.66
C GLU A 95 -10.87 6.02 18.52
N PHE A 96 -11.58 6.52 17.52
CA PHE A 96 -13.02 6.38 17.36
C PHE A 96 -13.44 5.76 16.02
N ALA A 97 -12.49 5.43 15.16
CA ALA A 97 -12.75 5.07 13.78
C ALA A 97 -12.75 3.54 13.54
N SER A 98 -12.76 3.16 12.26
CA SER A 98 -13.07 1.79 11.79
C SER A 98 -11.92 0.81 11.98
N CYS A 99 -10.68 1.29 12.02
CA CYS A 99 -9.48 0.48 12.26
C CYS A 99 -8.78 0.89 13.56
N ASP A 100 -8.06 -0.07 14.14
CA ASP A 100 -7.31 0.09 15.37
C ASP A 100 -5.92 0.66 15.03
N ARG A 101 -5.64 1.89 15.50
CA ARG A 101 -4.36 2.57 15.25
C ARG A 101 -3.17 1.83 15.88
N ASP A 102 -3.39 1.12 16.98
CA ASP A 102 -2.32 0.51 17.79
C ASP A 102 -2.09 -0.97 17.45
N ARG A 103 -2.92 -1.53 16.56
CA ARG A 103 -2.91 -2.96 16.24
C ARG A 103 -2.84 -3.21 14.75
N ARG A 104 -2.52 -4.47 14.43
CA ARG A 104 -2.65 -5.01 13.08
C ARG A 104 -4.15 -5.01 12.72
N ASN A 105 -4.45 -4.51 11.54
CA ASN A 105 -5.77 -4.46 10.96
C ASN A 105 -5.89 -5.50 9.84
N ASP A 106 -7.09 -6.01 9.67
CA ASP A 106 -7.48 -6.90 8.59
C ASP A 106 -8.81 -6.44 7.99
N GLU A 107 -8.90 -6.47 6.67
CA GLU A 107 -10.13 -6.11 5.94
C GLU A 107 -10.35 -7.11 4.80
N ALA A 108 -11.57 -7.65 4.73
CA ALA A 108 -11.98 -8.51 3.64
C ALA A 108 -12.41 -7.68 2.44
N CYS A 109 -11.83 -7.99 1.28
CA CYS A 109 -12.12 -7.36 0.01
C CYS A 109 -12.49 -8.38 -1.05
N PHE A 110 -13.07 -7.90 -2.14
CA PHE A 110 -13.63 -8.74 -3.19
C PHE A 110 -13.35 -8.14 -4.56
N PHE A 111 -12.99 -8.99 -5.51
CA PHE A 111 -12.87 -8.67 -6.94
C PHE A 111 -13.90 -9.49 -7.73
N SER A 112 -14.72 -8.84 -8.53
CA SER A 112 -15.81 -9.51 -9.27
C SER A 112 -15.47 -9.75 -10.74
N ASN A 113 -16.24 -10.62 -11.40
CA ASN A 113 -16.17 -10.85 -12.85
C ASN A 113 -16.53 -9.60 -13.69
N ASP A 114 -17.19 -8.62 -13.09
CA ASP A 114 -17.54 -7.34 -13.73
C ASP A 114 -16.40 -6.31 -13.59
N LEU A 115 -15.20 -6.75 -13.19
CA LEU A 115 -14.03 -5.90 -12.93
C LEU A 115 -14.31 -4.84 -11.86
N VAL A 116 -14.95 -5.25 -10.77
CA VAL A 116 -15.26 -4.38 -9.63
C VAL A 116 -14.49 -4.82 -8.41
N MET A 117 -13.86 -3.88 -7.70
CA MET A 117 -13.26 -4.07 -6.38
C MET A 117 -14.05 -3.35 -5.29
N PHE A 118 -14.14 -3.97 -4.11
CA PHE A 118 -14.71 -3.37 -2.91
C PHE A 118 -14.23 -4.09 -1.64
N CYS A 119 -14.39 -3.45 -0.49
CA CYS A 119 -14.07 -4.04 0.83
C CYS A 119 -15.21 -3.83 1.82
N GLY A 120 -15.30 -4.71 2.81
CA GLY A 120 -16.37 -4.74 3.80
C GLY A 120 -17.63 -5.48 3.31
N ASP A 121 -18.75 -5.21 3.98
CA ASP A 121 -20.03 -5.86 3.70
C ASP A 121 -20.60 -5.41 2.35
N GLU A 122 -21.00 -6.36 1.50
CA GLU A 122 -21.44 -6.08 0.12
C GLU A 122 -22.58 -5.06 0.02
N ASP A 123 -23.46 -5.00 1.02
CA ASP A 123 -24.63 -4.11 1.07
C ASP A 123 -24.26 -2.63 1.32
N ASP A 124 -23.14 -2.37 2.01
CA ASP A 124 -22.71 -1.03 2.42
C ASP A 124 -21.37 -0.61 1.77
N ALA A 125 -20.70 -1.54 1.09
CA ALA A 125 -19.40 -1.31 0.48
C ALA A 125 -19.49 -0.39 -0.74
N VAL A 126 -18.51 0.50 -0.83
CA VAL A 126 -18.34 1.36 -2.01
C VAL A 126 -17.65 0.54 -3.10
N LYS A 127 -18.41 0.21 -4.15
CA LYS A 127 -17.94 -0.52 -5.32
C LYS A 127 -17.17 0.40 -6.28
N ARG A 128 -16.07 -0.10 -6.82
CA ARG A 128 -15.16 0.62 -7.72
C ARG A 128 -14.86 -0.22 -8.94
N ASP A 129 -15.24 0.30 -10.11
CA ASP A 129 -14.86 -0.28 -11.39
C ASP A 129 -13.34 -0.12 -11.55
N VAL A 130 -12.66 -1.20 -11.93
CA VAL A 130 -11.21 -1.24 -12.19
C VAL A 130 -10.88 -1.52 -13.66
N ASP A 131 -11.88 -1.49 -14.53
CA ASP A 131 -11.76 -1.73 -15.96
C ASP A 131 -10.91 -0.69 -16.71
N GLU A 132 -10.73 0.50 -16.15
CA GLU A 132 -9.83 1.53 -16.70
C GLU A 132 -8.33 1.12 -16.61
N ILE A 133 -7.98 0.22 -15.68
CA ILE A 133 -6.62 -0.33 -15.52
C ILE A 133 -6.54 -1.75 -16.08
N VAL A 134 -7.60 -2.56 -15.94
CA VAL A 134 -7.59 -3.98 -16.30
C VAL A 134 -7.92 -4.18 -17.78
N ASP A 135 -6.88 -4.24 -18.62
CA ASP A 135 -7.02 -4.47 -20.07
C ASP A 135 -7.43 -5.92 -20.42
N SER A 136 -6.89 -6.91 -19.69
CA SER A 136 -7.16 -8.34 -19.94
C SER A 136 -6.76 -9.20 -18.75
N LEU A 137 -7.46 -10.31 -18.51
CA LEU A 137 -7.10 -11.30 -17.49
C LEU A 137 -6.44 -12.55 -18.14
N PRO A 138 -5.44 -13.18 -17.49
CA PRO A 138 -4.84 -12.79 -16.21
C PRO A 138 -3.90 -11.58 -16.36
N MET A 139 -3.68 -10.86 -15.25
CA MET A 139 -2.91 -9.62 -15.22
C MET A 139 -2.07 -9.48 -13.95
N ASP A 140 -0.80 -9.10 -14.12
CA ASP A 140 0.08 -8.70 -13.02
C ASP A 140 -0.18 -7.24 -12.64
N ALA A 141 -0.36 -7.00 -11.34
CA ALA A 141 -0.61 -5.68 -10.78
C ALA A 141 -0.01 -5.57 -9.39
N TYR A 142 -0.22 -4.42 -8.75
CA TYR A 142 0.12 -4.18 -7.36
C TYR A 142 -1.10 -3.64 -6.64
N ILE A 143 -1.30 -4.08 -5.40
CA ILE A 143 -2.11 -3.34 -4.45
C ILE A 143 -1.14 -2.47 -3.65
N ILE A 144 -1.44 -1.19 -3.55
CA ILE A 144 -0.65 -0.20 -2.83
C ILE A 144 -1.47 0.31 -1.66
N ILE A 145 -0.85 0.41 -0.48
CA ILE A 145 -1.37 1.18 0.64
C ILE A 145 -0.62 2.51 0.73
N GLU A 146 -1.36 3.60 0.92
CA GLU A 146 -0.86 4.88 1.40
C GLU A 146 -1.42 5.11 2.80
N ALA A 147 -0.54 5.29 3.79
CA ALA A 147 -0.92 5.64 5.15
C ALA A 147 -0.47 7.07 5.43
N CYS A 148 -1.42 7.97 5.70
CA CYS A 148 -1.13 9.39 5.93
C CYS A 148 -1.61 9.85 7.31
N THR A 149 -0.78 10.63 7.99
CA THR A 149 -1.21 11.51 9.08
C THR A 149 -1.51 12.92 8.54
N THR A 150 -1.67 13.91 9.41
CA THR A 150 -1.81 15.31 8.97
C THR A 150 -0.52 15.86 8.36
N PHE A 151 0.64 15.26 8.67
CA PHE A 151 1.95 15.85 8.39
C PHE A 151 2.79 15.06 7.41
N ASP A 152 2.53 13.76 7.27
CA ASP A 152 3.38 12.86 6.49
C ASP A 152 2.58 11.66 5.95
N CYS A 153 3.13 11.01 4.92
CA CYS A 153 2.59 9.82 4.29
C CYS A 153 3.69 8.80 4.01
N ASP A 154 3.37 7.53 4.21
CA ASP A 154 4.19 6.40 3.79
C ASP A 154 3.41 5.49 2.85
N THR A 155 4.14 4.78 2.00
CA THR A 155 3.56 3.89 0.98
C THR A 155 4.24 2.52 0.97
N ALA A 156 3.45 1.47 0.86
CA ALA A 156 3.92 0.12 0.63
C ALA A 156 3.11 -0.55 -0.47
N SER A 157 3.70 -1.52 -1.16
CA SER A 157 3.03 -2.25 -2.24
C SER A 157 3.24 -3.76 -2.13
N HIS A 158 2.25 -4.50 -2.60
CA HIS A 158 2.28 -5.96 -2.65
C HIS A 158 1.89 -6.42 -4.06
N PRO A 159 2.68 -7.30 -4.70
CA PRO A 159 2.33 -7.83 -6.02
C PRO A 159 1.09 -8.71 -5.94
N VAL A 160 0.21 -8.59 -6.93
CA VAL A 160 -0.98 -9.44 -7.07
C VAL A 160 -1.12 -9.89 -8.52
N ARG A 161 -1.81 -11.01 -8.73
CA ARG A 161 -2.22 -11.43 -10.06
C ARG A 161 -3.74 -11.56 -10.11
N LEU A 162 -4.38 -10.70 -10.90
CA LEU A 162 -5.81 -10.80 -11.20
C LEU A 162 -6.01 -11.93 -12.21
N LEU A 163 -6.94 -12.85 -11.94
CA LEU A 163 -7.17 -14.05 -12.75
C LEU A 163 -8.57 -14.06 -13.39
#